data_AF-A0A940N0M3-F1
#
_entry.id   AF-A0A940N0M3-F1
#
_cell.length_a   1.000
_cell.length_b   1.000
_cell.length_c   1.000
_cell.angle_alpha   90.00
_cell.angle_beta   90.00
_cell.angle_gamma   90.00
#
_symmetry.space_group_name_H-M   'P 1'
#
loop_
_entity.id
_entity.type
_entity.pdbx_description
1 polymer ?
#
loop_
_entity_poly.entity_id
_entity_poly.type
_entity_poly.pdbx_seq_one_letter_code
_entity_poly.pdbx_strand_id
1 'polypeptide(L)'
;MTTNRVFFWLQKQPVGNFGDALTLVYLNRLFEGECRYPAHSIHLVGSVITEARLESVQKTALAAGDGNGLALYWQCGKKDGEPLPEEMLRRCRFLGVRGTLSRDALGLPRSTPLGDSAFLLPRMYQPKNDPAVAGKVLWVPHFHHQDPSGQDLDKCPDYVVKRPAIPNDAASCEAFIDAIVSARFVMANAMHAAVTALAYGIPFAFWSGSGINVPFKWRDLTSAFGIELAFHQSFLAASEAYDRSRPDKAFAEMDLDPLLRVAPYALRSGHSVA
;
A
#
# COMPACT_ATOMS: atom_id res chain seq x y z
N MET A 1 0.91 17.46 16.10
CA MET A 1 0.27 16.44 15.25
C MET A 1 -0.32 15.37 16.12
N THR A 2 -1.64 15.33 16.22
CA THR A 2 -2.35 14.22 16.85
C THR A 2 -2.28 12.96 15.99
N THR A 3 -1.57 11.96 16.49
CA THR A 3 -1.45 10.61 15.90
C THR A 3 -2.21 9.55 16.69
N ASN A 4 -2.81 9.93 17.83
CA ASN A 4 -3.41 9.02 18.81
C ASN A 4 -4.59 8.19 18.27
N ARG A 5 -5.14 8.54 17.11
CA ARG A 5 -6.23 7.82 16.45
C ARG A 5 -5.82 7.21 15.11
N VAL A 6 -4.52 7.14 14.79
CA VAL A 6 -4.01 6.46 13.60
C VAL A 6 -3.78 4.98 13.91
N PHE A 7 -4.33 4.10 13.08
CA PHE A 7 -4.28 2.65 13.30
C PHE A 7 -3.78 1.90 12.08
N PHE A 8 -2.83 0.99 12.32
CA PHE A 8 -2.31 0.03 11.35
C PHE A 8 -1.96 -1.29 12.04
N TRP A 9 -1.77 -2.36 11.27
CA TRP A 9 -1.54 -3.68 11.85
C TRP A 9 -0.16 -3.79 12.51
N LEU A 10 -0.08 -4.53 13.62
CA LEU A 10 1.13 -4.69 14.46
C LEU A 10 1.72 -3.38 15.04
N GLN A 11 1.01 -2.25 15.02
CA GLN A 11 1.50 -0.93 15.50
C GLN A 11 2.14 -0.94 16.91
N LYS A 12 1.68 -1.81 17.82
CA LYS A 12 2.20 -1.90 19.20
C LYS A 12 3.33 -2.94 19.39
N GLN A 13 3.73 -3.62 18.31
CA GLN A 13 4.78 -4.61 18.33
C GLN A 13 6.13 -3.97 17.94
N PRO A 14 7.28 -4.50 18.41
CA PRO A 14 8.59 -4.00 17.98
C PRO A 14 8.85 -4.26 16.49
N VAL A 15 8.33 -5.36 15.96
CA VAL A 15 8.41 -5.75 14.55
C VAL A 15 7.01 -5.73 13.95
N GLY A 16 6.85 -5.07 12.81
CA GLY A 16 5.61 -5.03 12.06
C GLY A 16 5.79 -5.37 10.59
N ASN A 17 4.85 -4.90 9.78
CA ASN A 17 4.80 -5.16 8.34
C ASN A 17 5.20 -3.90 7.56
N PHE A 18 6.07 -4.04 6.57
CA PHE A 18 6.50 -2.95 5.69
C PHE A 18 5.33 -2.11 5.14
N GLY A 19 4.28 -2.77 4.64
CA GLY A 19 3.14 -2.07 4.05
C GLY A 19 2.36 -1.21 5.06
N ASP A 20 2.18 -1.73 6.26
CA ASP A 20 1.54 -0.99 7.36
C ASP A 20 2.45 0.14 7.89
N ALA A 21 3.77 -0.09 7.91
CA ALA A 21 4.78 0.87 8.36
C ALA A 21 4.89 2.11 7.45
N LEU A 22 4.39 2.06 6.21
CA LEU A 22 4.26 3.25 5.35
C LEU A 22 3.48 4.38 6.04
N THR A 23 2.54 4.03 6.93
CA THR A 23 1.86 4.99 7.82
C THR A 23 2.85 5.91 8.54
N LEU A 24 3.95 5.35 9.07
CA LEU A 24 4.96 6.10 9.82
C LEU A 24 5.74 7.06 8.91
N VAL A 25 5.99 6.66 7.66
CA VAL A 25 6.61 7.53 6.65
C VAL A 25 5.69 8.71 6.33
N TYR A 26 4.38 8.49 6.13
CA TYR A 26 3.43 9.58 5.87
C TYR A 26 3.38 10.59 7.02
N LEU A 27 3.31 10.10 8.26
CA LEU A 27 3.29 10.96 9.45
C LEU A 27 4.61 11.75 9.62
N ASN A 28 5.74 11.13 9.27
CA ASN A 28 7.06 11.76 9.40
C ASN A 28 7.35 12.77 8.26
N ARG A 29 7.03 12.42 7.01
CA ARG A 29 7.50 13.11 5.80
C ARG A 29 6.44 13.94 5.10
N LEU A 30 5.18 13.51 5.11
CA LEU A 30 4.13 14.12 4.28
C LEU A 30 3.25 15.09 5.08
N PHE A 31 2.86 14.70 6.28
CA PHE A 31 1.83 15.42 7.04
C PHE A 31 2.42 16.38 8.07
N GLU A 32 1.65 17.43 8.38
CA GLU A 32 1.87 18.33 9.51
C GLU A 32 0.54 18.79 10.13
N GLY A 33 0.64 19.48 11.26
CA GLY A 33 -0.52 20.03 11.96
C GLY A 33 -1.42 18.95 12.56
N GLU A 34 -2.68 19.32 12.78
CA GLU A 34 -3.69 18.45 13.39
C GLU A 34 -4.55 17.75 12.34
N CYS A 35 -5.07 16.57 12.69
CA CYS A 35 -5.98 15.88 11.80
C CYS A 35 -7.25 16.71 11.59
N ARG A 36 -7.70 16.81 10.33
CA ARG A 36 -8.96 17.48 9.94
C ARG A 36 -10.20 16.74 10.42
N TYR A 37 -10.04 15.50 10.92
CA TYR A 37 -11.09 14.58 11.31
C TYR A 37 -10.85 14.00 12.72
N PRO A 38 -10.77 14.84 13.77
CA PRO A 38 -10.32 14.42 15.10
C PRO A 38 -11.21 13.37 15.79
N ALA A 39 -12.47 13.22 15.33
CA ALA A 39 -13.41 12.22 15.85
C ALA A 39 -13.26 10.82 15.22
N HIS A 40 -12.38 10.62 14.22
CA HIS A 40 -12.31 9.37 13.48
C HIS A 40 -11.10 8.52 13.89
N SER A 41 -11.25 7.20 13.79
CA SER A 41 -10.15 6.24 13.68
C SER A 41 -9.60 6.28 12.26
N ILE A 42 -8.32 6.62 12.12
CA ILE A 42 -7.69 6.98 10.86
C ILE A 42 -6.88 5.80 10.32
N HIS A 43 -7.14 5.45 9.06
CA HIS A 43 -6.40 4.46 8.29
C HIS A 43 -5.80 5.12 7.05
N LEU A 44 -4.47 5.03 6.91
CA LEU A 44 -3.72 5.74 5.87
C LEU A 44 -3.27 4.85 4.71
N VAL A 45 -3.31 3.52 4.89
CA VAL A 45 -2.84 2.54 3.90
C VAL A 45 -3.41 1.16 4.20
N GLY A 46 -3.43 0.32 3.16
CA GLY A 46 -3.66 -1.11 3.30
C GLY A 46 -5.06 -1.59 2.96
N SER A 47 -5.23 -2.92 3.03
CA SER A 47 -6.50 -3.60 2.71
C SER A 47 -7.34 -3.74 3.98
N VAL A 48 -7.77 -2.61 4.53
CA VAL A 48 -8.36 -2.52 5.88
C VAL A 48 -9.85 -2.17 5.89
N ILE A 49 -10.45 -1.98 4.72
CA ILE A 49 -11.90 -1.76 4.59
C ILE A 49 -12.59 -3.12 4.67
N THR A 50 -12.90 -3.55 5.89
CA THR A 50 -13.50 -4.86 6.21
C THR A 50 -14.41 -4.73 7.42
N GLU A 51 -15.44 -5.56 7.51
CA GLU A 51 -16.36 -5.60 8.67
C GLU A 51 -15.60 -5.79 9.98
N ALA A 52 -14.72 -6.79 10.07
CA ALA A 52 -13.90 -7.06 11.25
C ALA A 52 -13.05 -5.86 11.70
N ARG A 53 -12.55 -5.04 10.76
CA ARG A 53 -11.83 -3.81 11.11
C ARG A 53 -12.78 -2.78 11.70
N LEU A 54 -13.96 -2.61 11.12
CA LEU A 54 -14.97 -1.65 11.59
C LEU A 54 -15.51 -2.04 12.97
N GLU A 55 -15.76 -3.33 13.21
CA GLU A 55 -16.08 -3.84 14.55
C GLU A 55 -14.97 -3.52 15.57
N SER A 56 -13.71 -3.69 15.18
CA SER A 56 -12.57 -3.32 16.04
C SER A 56 -12.48 -1.81 16.31
N VAL A 57 -12.83 -0.97 15.33
CA VAL A 57 -12.91 0.49 15.51
C VAL A 57 -14.01 0.83 16.50
N GLN A 58 -15.21 0.25 16.32
CA GLN A 58 -16.35 0.47 17.21
C GLN A 58 -16.04 0.03 18.64
N LYS A 59 -15.49 -1.17 18.84
CA LYS A 59 -15.11 -1.68 20.16
C LYS A 59 -14.12 -0.75 20.87
N THR A 60 -13.10 -0.28 20.14
CA THR A 60 -12.11 0.65 20.69
C THR A 60 -12.74 2.00 21.05
N ALA A 61 -13.63 2.52 20.19
CA ALA A 61 -14.32 3.78 20.43
C ALA A 61 -15.25 3.69 21.66
N LEU A 62 -16.05 2.63 21.76
CA LEU A 62 -16.91 2.39 22.93
C LEU A 62 -16.10 2.30 24.23
N ALA A 63 -14.96 1.59 24.21
CA ALA A 63 -14.07 1.50 25.37
C ALA A 63 -13.46 2.86 25.77
N ALA A 64 -13.36 3.80 24.83
CA ALA A 64 -12.90 5.17 25.06
C ALA A 64 -14.04 6.17 25.34
N GLY A 65 -15.29 5.72 25.46
CA GLY A 65 -16.45 6.58 25.67
C GLY A 65 -16.93 7.32 24.41
N ASP A 66 -16.45 6.95 23.22
CA ASP A 66 -16.88 7.48 21.93
C ASP A 66 -17.97 6.58 21.33
N GLY A 67 -19.23 6.99 21.47
CA GLY A 67 -20.39 6.23 20.98
C GLY A 67 -20.55 6.19 19.45
N ASN A 68 -19.78 6.99 18.70
CA ASN A 68 -19.93 7.10 17.26
C ASN A 68 -19.06 6.10 16.50
N GLY A 69 -17.86 5.78 16.99
CA GLY A 69 -16.99 4.76 16.40
C GLY A 69 -16.72 4.96 14.90
N LEU A 70 -16.39 6.19 14.51
CA LEU A 70 -16.22 6.58 13.11
C LEU A 70 -14.87 6.12 12.57
N ALA A 71 -14.86 5.58 11.36
CA ALA A 71 -13.64 5.22 10.64
C ALA A 71 -13.38 6.18 9.47
N LEU A 72 -12.13 6.57 9.27
CA LEU A 72 -11.66 7.38 8.16
C LEU A 72 -10.65 6.57 7.35
N TYR A 73 -10.88 6.49 6.05
CA TYR A 73 -9.98 5.80 5.12
C TYR A 73 -9.42 6.80 4.13
N TRP A 74 -8.09 6.90 4.09
CA TRP A 74 -7.33 7.55 3.03
C TRP A 74 -6.70 6.44 2.20
N GLN A 75 -7.28 6.20 1.01
CA GLN A 75 -6.67 5.48 -0.10
C GLN A 75 -6.39 4.00 0.24
N CYS A 76 -7.14 3.50 1.22
CA CYS A 76 -7.21 2.10 1.60
C CYS A 76 -8.08 1.33 0.60
N GLY A 77 -7.99 0.00 0.64
CA GLY A 77 -8.80 -0.87 -0.20
C GLY A 77 -9.55 -1.96 0.58
N LYS A 78 -10.50 -2.60 -0.12
CA LYS A 78 -11.18 -3.80 0.32
C LYS A 78 -10.33 -5.06 0.06
N LYS A 79 -10.83 -6.20 0.56
CA LYS A 79 -10.29 -7.54 0.33
C LYS A 79 -11.17 -8.41 -0.56
N ASP A 80 -12.36 -7.94 -0.91
CA ASP A 80 -13.40 -8.66 -1.63
C ASP A 80 -14.29 -7.66 -2.38
N GLY A 81 -15.17 -8.19 -3.25
CA GLY A 81 -16.14 -7.40 -4.00
C GLY A 81 -17.47 -7.19 -3.26
N GLU A 82 -17.58 -7.66 -2.01
CA GLU A 82 -18.84 -7.64 -1.28
C GLU A 82 -19.14 -6.25 -0.72
N PRO A 83 -20.40 -5.79 -0.74
CA PRO A 83 -20.76 -4.54 -0.09
C PRO A 83 -20.55 -4.64 1.43
N LEU A 84 -20.30 -3.50 2.08
CA LEU A 84 -20.40 -3.42 3.53
C LEU A 84 -21.87 -3.27 3.94
N PRO A 85 -22.29 -3.79 5.11
CA PRO A 85 -23.60 -3.50 5.67
C PRO A 85 -23.84 -1.99 5.77
N GLU A 86 -25.04 -1.56 5.40
CA GLU A 86 -25.41 -0.14 5.32
C GLU A 86 -25.18 0.62 6.64
N GLU A 87 -25.37 -0.04 7.78
CA GLU A 87 -25.08 0.54 9.10
C GLU A 87 -23.59 0.78 9.37
N MET A 88 -22.72 -0.05 8.82
CA MET A 88 -21.27 0.10 8.91
C MET A 88 -20.80 1.18 7.95
N LEU A 89 -21.36 1.24 6.74
CA LEU A 89 -21.09 2.28 5.75
C LEU A 89 -21.36 3.69 6.31
N ARG A 90 -22.47 3.88 7.04
CA ARG A 90 -22.80 5.17 7.69
C ARG A 90 -21.76 5.65 8.71
N ARG A 91 -20.90 4.75 9.21
CA ARG A 91 -19.80 5.08 10.16
C ARG A 91 -18.47 5.30 9.46
N CYS A 92 -18.42 5.14 8.14
CA CYS A 92 -17.21 5.30 7.35
C CYS A 92 -17.18 6.66 6.66
N ARG A 93 -15.98 7.24 6.61
CA ARG A 93 -15.65 8.34 5.71
C ARG A 93 -14.51 7.88 4.80
N PHE A 94 -14.75 7.91 3.49
CA PHE A 94 -13.76 7.58 2.47
C PHE A 94 -13.28 8.87 1.81
N LEU A 95 -12.00 9.20 1.99
CA LEU A 95 -11.37 10.35 1.32
C LEU A 95 -10.96 10.00 -0.12
N GLY A 96 -10.66 8.73 -0.32
CA GLY A 96 -10.37 8.06 -1.58
C GLY A 96 -10.22 6.57 -1.31
N VAL A 97 -10.16 5.77 -2.37
CA VAL A 97 -9.99 4.32 -2.26
C VAL A 97 -8.94 3.83 -3.25
N ARG A 98 -8.34 2.68 -2.96
CA ARG A 98 -7.21 2.16 -3.75
C ARG A 98 -7.52 2.01 -5.24
N GLY A 99 -8.72 1.53 -5.59
CA GLY A 99 -9.07 1.24 -6.98
C GLY A 99 -10.57 1.19 -7.24
N THR A 100 -10.93 0.97 -8.51
CA THR A 100 -12.32 0.95 -8.98
C THR A 100 -13.10 -0.20 -8.35
N LEU A 101 -12.48 -1.36 -8.11
CA LEU A 101 -13.19 -2.49 -7.50
C LEU A 101 -13.62 -2.17 -6.07
N SER A 102 -12.75 -1.54 -5.27
CA SER A 102 -13.11 -1.06 -3.94
C SER A 102 -14.20 0.02 -3.99
N ARG A 103 -14.10 0.96 -4.94
CA ARG A 103 -15.10 2.03 -5.12
C ARG A 103 -16.48 1.43 -5.41
N ASP A 104 -16.54 0.50 -6.36
CA ASP A 104 -17.78 -0.07 -6.86
C ASP A 104 -18.42 -0.97 -5.79
N ALA A 105 -17.63 -1.78 -5.09
CA ALA A 105 -18.12 -2.60 -3.97
C ALA A 105 -18.66 -1.75 -2.80
N LEU A 106 -18.15 -0.53 -2.62
CA LEU A 106 -18.61 0.41 -1.59
C LEU A 106 -19.73 1.34 -2.06
N GLY A 107 -20.17 1.25 -3.32
CA GLY A 107 -21.18 2.14 -3.89
C GLY A 107 -20.76 3.62 -3.90
N LEU A 108 -19.46 3.91 -4.00
CA LEU A 108 -18.94 5.28 -3.92
C LEU A 108 -19.11 6.03 -5.26
N PRO A 109 -19.21 7.38 -5.23
CA PRO A 109 -19.32 8.19 -6.44
C PRO A 109 -18.18 7.95 -7.43
N ARG A 110 -18.47 8.09 -8.73
CA ARG A 110 -17.44 8.00 -9.79
C ARG A 110 -16.31 9.03 -9.62
N SER A 111 -16.57 10.16 -8.96
CA SER A 111 -15.61 11.21 -8.67
C SER A 111 -14.70 10.91 -7.46
N THR A 112 -14.86 9.77 -6.79
CA THR A 112 -13.99 9.38 -5.68
C THR A 112 -12.53 9.25 -6.16
N PRO A 113 -11.57 9.92 -5.51
CA PRO A 113 -10.15 9.75 -5.83
C PRO A 113 -9.72 8.29 -5.74
N LEU A 114 -9.01 7.82 -6.77
CA LEU A 114 -8.51 6.46 -6.88
C LEU A 114 -7.00 6.43 -6.77
N GLY A 115 -6.47 5.37 -6.16
CA GLY A 115 -5.05 5.07 -6.07
C GLY A 115 -4.62 4.70 -4.66
N ASP A 116 -3.60 3.85 -4.56
CA ASP A 116 -2.96 3.51 -3.29
C ASP A 116 -2.13 4.71 -2.78
N SER A 117 -2.13 4.96 -1.47
CA SER A 117 -1.33 6.05 -0.89
C SER A 117 0.17 5.86 -1.09
N ALA A 118 0.65 4.64 -1.32
CA ALA A 118 2.04 4.37 -1.64
C ALA A 118 2.50 4.92 -3.01
N PHE A 119 1.58 5.27 -3.92
CA PHE A 119 1.94 6.00 -5.15
C PHE A 119 2.54 7.38 -4.89
N LEU A 120 2.28 7.97 -3.73
CA LEU A 120 2.79 9.28 -3.34
C LEU A 120 4.22 9.24 -2.81
N LEU A 121 4.83 8.05 -2.62
CA LEU A 121 6.16 7.92 -2.02
C LEU A 121 7.24 8.77 -2.70
N PRO A 122 7.33 8.83 -4.05
CA PRO A 122 8.31 9.68 -4.73
C PRO A 122 8.17 11.17 -4.43
N ARG A 123 6.98 11.64 -4.02
CA ARG A 123 6.75 13.04 -3.66
C ARG A 123 7.29 13.40 -2.27
N MET A 124 7.58 12.41 -1.41
CA MET A 124 7.93 12.65 0.00
C MET A 124 9.25 12.03 0.46
N TYR A 125 9.78 11.07 -0.30
CA TYR A 125 11.01 10.37 0.05
C TYR A 125 11.90 10.15 -1.18
N GLN A 126 13.12 10.66 -1.10
CA GLN A 126 14.18 10.38 -2.08
C GLN A 126 15.02 9.20 -1.57
N PRO A 127 14.97 8.04 -2.23
CA PRO A 127 15.66 6.83 -1.77
C PRO A 127 17.18 6.96 -1.85
N LYS A 128 17.86 6.27 -0.93
CA LYS A 128 19.31 6.07 -0.94
C LYS A 128 19.63 4.77 -1.65
N ASN A 129 20.79 4.72 -2.29
CA ASN A 129 21.30 3.49 -2.88
C ASN A 129 21.64 2.48 -1.77
N ASP A 130 21.08 1.27 -1.86
CA ASP A 130 21.41 0.09 -1.05
C ASP A 130 22.37 -0.81 -1.84
N PRO A 131 23.69 -0.79 -1.55
CA PRO A 131 24.67 -1.59 -2.29
C PRO A 131 24.45 -3.10 -2.19
N ALA A 132 23.74 -3.58 -1.17
CA ALA A 132 23.45 -5.00 -1.03
C ALA A 132 22.44 -5.50 -2.07
N VAL A 133 21.60 -4.60 -2.58
CA VAL A 133 20.50 -4.88 -3.52
C VAL A 133 20.77 -4.32 -4.92
N ALA A 134 21.60 -3.27 -5.04
CA ALA A 134 21.96 -2.62 -6.29
C ALA A 134 22.30 -3.63 -7.40
N GLY A 135 21.57 -3.55 -8.52
CA GLY A 135 21.80 -4.41 -9.69
C GLY A 135 21.33 -5.87 -9.54
N LYS A 136 20.57 -6.21 -8.49
CA LYS A 136 20.04 -7.56 -8.24
C LYS A 136 18.52 -7.62 -8.35
N VAL A 137 17.99 -8.82 -8.59
CA VAL A 137 16.55 -9.09 -8.46
C VAL A 137 16.19 -9.16 -6.98
N LEU A 138 15.25 -8.35 -6.54
CA LEU A 138 14.74 -8.38 -5.17
C LEU A 138 13.48 -9.23 -5.08
N TRP A 139 13.53 -10.26 -4.26
CA TRP A 139 12.36 -11.07 -3.91
C TRP A 139 11.78 -10.60 -2.59
N VAL A 140 10.48 -10.28 -2.59
CA VAL A 140 9.75 -9.88 -1.39
C VAL A 140 8.58 -10.84 -1.15
N PRO A 141 8.80 -11.91 -0.35
CA PRO A 141 7.73 -12.82 0.05
C PRO A 141 6.61 -12.10 0.80
N HIS A 142 5.40 -12.69 0.78
CA HIS A 142 4.39 -12.29 1.75
C HIS A 142 4.86 -12.59 3.18
N PHE A 143 4.35 -11.83 4.15
CA PHE A 143 4.74 -11.91 5.57
C PHE A 143 4.65 -13.33 6.16
N HIS A 144 3.70 -14.15 5.66
CA HIS A 144 3.48 -15.52 6.11
C HIS A 144 3.98 -16.60 5.15
N HIS A 145 4.63 -16.24 4.05
CA HIS A 145 5.05 -17.18 3.01
C HIS A 145 6.55 -17.48 3.06
N GLN A 146 6.93 -18.50 2.28
CA GLN A 146 8.30 -18.97 2.16
C GLN A 146 9.11 -18.11 1.19
N ASP A 147 10.43 -18.24 1.30
CA ASP A 147 11.38 -17.65 0.35
C ASP A 147 11.30 -18.38 -1.01
N PRO A 148 11.78 -17.77 -2.11
CA PRO A 148 11.74 -18.38 -3.44
C PRO A 148 12.45 -19.74 -3.47
N SER A 149 11.83 -20.69 -4.17
CA SER A 149 12.36 -22.01 -4.49
C SER A 149 13.19 -21.97 -5.79
N GLY A 150 13.84 -23.09 -6.12
CA GLY A 150 14.59 -23.20 -7.37
C GLY A 150 13.76 -22.97 -8.65
N GLN A 151 12.46 -23.28 -8.63
CA GLN A 151 11.56 -23.02 -9.76
C GLN A 151 11.26 -21.53 -9.94
N ASP A 152 11.15 -20.79 -8.83
CA ASP A 152 10.95 -19.34 -8.87
C ASP A 152 12.15 -18.63 -9.52
N LEU A 153 13.35 -19.16 -9.24
CA LEU A 153 14.63 -18.61 -9.70
C LEU A 153 14.98 -18.97 -11.16
N ASP A 154 14.07 -19.54 -11.96
CA ASP A 154 14.34 -19.89 -13.35
C ASP A 154 14.88 -18.69 -14.15
N LYS A 155 16.09 -18.84 -14.67
CA LYS A 155 16.93 -17.82 -15.32
C LYS A 155 17.06 -16.49 -14.56
N CYS A 156 16.80 -16.50 -13.25
CA CYS A 156 17.10 -15.38 -12.38
C CYS A 156 18.62 -15.28 -12.23
N PRO A 157 19.24 -14.14 -12.53
CA PRO A 157 20.63 -13.92 -12.20
C PRO A 157 20.72 -13.51 -10.72
N ASP A 158 21.72 -12.71 -10.35
CA ASP A 158 21.94 -12.30 -8.97
C ASP A 158 20.67 -11.74 -8.31
N TYR A 159 20.37 -12.29 -7.13
CA TYR A 159 19.16 -11.99 -6.40
C TYR A 159 19.42 -11.87 -4.90
N VAL A 160 18.48 -11.23 -4.22
CA VAL A 160 18.41 -11.13 -2.77
C VAL A 160 16.96 -11.28 -2.32
N VAL A 161 16.77 -11.80 -1.12
CA VAL A 161 15.44 -11.93 -0.50
C VAL A 161 15.36 -10.94 0.67
N LYS A 162 14.32 -10.12 0.71
CA LYS A 162 14.06 -9.22 1.85
C LYS A 162 12.63 -9.43 2.35
N ARG A 163 12.48 -9.89 3.59
CA ARG A 163 11.16 -10.15 4.19
C ARG A 163 10.52 -8.84 4.67
N PRO A 164 9.19 -8.66 4.49
CA PRO A 164 8.50 -7.43 4.87
C PRO A 164 8.31 -7.28 6.39
N ALA A 165 8.89 -8.18 7.20
CA ALA A 165 8.93 -8.06 8.65
C ALA A 165 10.09 -7.14 9.04
N ILE A 166 9.78 -5.92 9.46
CA ILE A 166 10.75 -4.87 9.77
C ILE A 166 10.45 -4.25 11.14
N PRO A 167 11.45 -3.62 11.80
CA PRO A 167 11.17 -2.80 12.97
C PRO A 167 10.12 -1.72 12.67
N ASN A 168 9.25 -1.45 13.65
CA ASN A 168 8.14 -0.50 13.53
C ASN A 168 8.60 0.95 13.72
N ASP A 169 9.45 1.42 12.83
CA ASP A 169 9.91 2.80 12.79
C ASP A 169 10.04 3.31 11.34
N ALA A 170 10.01 4.63 11.18
CA ALA A 170 10.06 5.25 9.86
C ALA A 170 11.40 4.99 9.14
N ALA A 171 12.53 4.91 9.87
CA ALA A 171 13.85 4.71 9.26
C ALA A 171 13.99 3.29 8.68
N SER A 172 13.47 2.28 9.37
CA SER A 172 13.41 0.89 8.90
C SER A 172 12.49 0.75 7.70
N CYS A 173 11.37 1.48 7.67
CA CYS A 173 10.49 1.53 6.50
C CYS A 173 11.18 2.19 5.31
N GLU A 174 11.85 3.32 5.52
CA GLU A 174 12.66 4.02 4.51
C GLU A 174 13.78 3.14 3.96
N ALA A 175 14.52 2.41 4.82
CA ALA A 175 15.54 1.46 4.39
C ALA A 175 14.98 0.25 3.60
N PHE A 176 13.69 -0.06 3.76
CA PHE A 176 13.02 -1.07 2.92
C PHE A 176 12.66 -0.48 1.55
N ILE A 177 12.23 0.78 1.49
CA ILE A 177 12.02 1.51 0.23
C ILE A 177 13.34 1.60 -0.54
N ASP A 178 14.44 1.98 0.12
CA ASP A 178 15.79 2.04 -0.47
C ASP A 178 16.18 0.74 -1.17
N ALA A 179 15.92 -0.40 -0.51
CA ALA A 179 16.17 -1.72 -1.10
C ALA A 179 15.30 -2.00 -2.33
N ILE A 180 14.01 -1.67 -2.28
CA ILE A 180 13.11 -1.82 -3.43
C ILE A 180 13.61 -0.98 -4.61
N VAL A 181 13.98 0.27 -4.35
CA VAL A 181 14.37 1.23 -5.39
C VAL A 181 15.77 0.95 -5.96
N SER A 182 16.63 0.32 -5.17
CA SER A 182 17.97 -0.09 -5.63
C SER A 182 17.94 -1.38 -6.47
N ALA A 183 16.85 -2.15 -6.41
CA ALA A 183 16.73 -3.38 -7.18
C ALA A 183 16.62 -3.09 -8.68
N ARG A 184 17.14 -4.00 -9.51
CA ARG A 184 16.92 -3.91 -10.97
C ARG A 184 15.54 -4.42 -11.38
N PHE A 185 14.96 -5.31 -10.57
CA PHE A 185 13.66 -5.92 -10.76
C PHE A 185 13.12 -6.43 -9.43
N VAL A 186 11.82 -6.30 -9.17
CA VAL A 186 11.18 -6.73 -7.92
C VAL A 186 10.17 -7.85 -8.17
N MET A 187 10.38 -9.01 -7.56
CA MET A 187 9.43 -10.12 -7.51
C MET A 187 8.63 -10.03 -6.21
N ALA A 188 7.40 -9.53 -6.29
CA ALA A 188 6.61 -9.16 -5.11
C ALA A 188 5.44 -10.11 -4.84
N ASN A 189 5.48 -10.80 -3.70
CA ASN A 189 4.32 -11.49 -3.11
C ASN A 189 3.75 -10.71 -1.91
N ALA A 190 4.42 -9.63 -1.48
CA ALA A 190 3.86 -8.56 -0.66
C ALA A 190 3.41 -7.38 -1.55
N MET A 191 2.11 -7.08 -1.59
CA MET A 191 1.52 -6.06 -2.49
C MET A 191 2.17 -4.68 -2.34
N HIS A 192 2.49 -4.25 -1.12
CA HIS A 192 3.11 -2.93 -0.93
C HIS A 192 4.54 -2.84 -1.47
N ALA A 193 5.23 -3.97 -1.69
CA ALA A 193 6.51 -3.95 -2.41
C ALA A 193 6.29 -3.68 -3.91
N ALA A 194 5.26 -4.28 -4.50
CA ALA A 194 4.91 -4.06 -5.91
C ALA A 194 4.49 -2.61 -6.18
N VAL A 195 3.59 -2.05 -5.35
CA VAL A 195 3.15 -0.66 -5.51
C VAL A 195 4.30 0.33 -5.30
N THR A 196 5.23 0.05 -4.38
CA THR A 196 6.41 0.90 -4.16
C THR A 196 7.33 0.85 -5.37
N ALA A 197 7.59 -0.34 -5.92
CA ALA A 197 8.36 -0.50 -7.15
C ALA A 197 7.73 0.28 -8.31
N LEU A 198 6.41 0.14 -8.51
CA LEU A 198 5.67 0.88 -9.52
C LEU A 198 5.78 2.40 -9.33
N ALA A 199 5.60 2.89 -8.10
CA ALA A 199 5.65 4.32 -7.79
C ALA A 199 7.01 4.95 -8.17
N TYR A 200 8.11 4.22 -7.94
CA TYR A 200 9.47 4.67 -8.27
C TYR A 200 9.95 4.29 -9.68
N GLY A 201 9.09 3.66 -10.50
CA GLY A 201 9.45 3.26 -11.86
C GLY A 201 10.42 2.07 -11.94
N ILE A 202 10.46 1.23 -10.90
CA ILE A 202 11.29 0.02 -10.86
C ILE A 202 10.53 -1.13 -11.52
N PRO A 203 11.16 -1.89 -12.44
CA PRO A 203 10.57 -3.09 -13.00
C PRO A 203 10.13 -4.08 -11.93
N PHE A 204 8.94 -4.66 -12.06
CA PHE A 204 8.40 -5.58 -11.06
C PHE A 204 7.41 -6.56 -11.66
N ALA A 205 7.09 -7.59 -10.88
CA ALA A 205 5.98 -8.48 -11.17
C ALA A 205 5.26 -8.92 -9.90
N PHE A 206 3.99 -9.28 -10.07
CA PHE A 206 3.25 -10.00 -9.04
C PHE A 206 3.75 -11.44 -9.02
N TRP A 207 4.40 -11.82 -7.92
CA TRP A 207 4.92 -13.18 -7.73
C TRP A 207 3.89 -14.03 -7.00
N SER A 208 3.57 -15.20 -7.55
CA SER A 208 2.61 -16.15 -6.96
C SER A 208 3.14 -16.80 -5.68
N GLY A 209 4.46 -17.05 -5.59
CA GLY A 209 5.09 -17.73 -4.46
C GLY A 209 4.41 -19.05 -4.10
N SER A 210 4.29 -19.32 -2.80
CA SER A 210 3.53 -20.46 -2.27
C SER A 210 2.01 -20.23 -2.23
N GLY A 211 1.53 -19.09 -2.74
CA GLY A 211 0.13 -18.70 -2.71
C GLY A 211 -0.08 -17.19 -2.78
N ILE A 212 -1.29 -16.79 -3.20
CA ILE A 212 -1.66 -15.38 -3.33
C ILE A 212 -2.58 -15.00 -2.17
N ASN A 213 -2.11 -14.07 -1.33
CA ASN A 213 -2.95 -13.51 -0.29
C ASN A 213 -3.95 -12.51 -0.90
N VAL A 214 -5.23 -12.87 -0.89
CA VAL A 214 -6.37 -12.00 -1.26
C VAL A 214 -6.23 -11.45 -2.70
N PRO A 215 -6.48 -12.24 -3.75
CA PRO A 215 -6.28 -11.81 -5.15
C PRO A 215 -7.01 -10.51 -5.52
N PHE A 216 -8.18 -10.25 -4.93
CA PHE A 216 -8.95 -9.03 -5.14
C PHE A 216 -8.13 -7.76 -4.93
N LYS A 217 -7.31 -7.69 -3.88
CA LYS A 217 -6.56 -6.47 -3.55
C LYS A 217 -5.52 -6.10 -4.60
N TRP A 218 -4.97 -7.11 -5.28
CA TRP A 218 -3.98 -6.93 -6.34
C TRP A 218 -4.62 -6.46 -7.64
N ARG A 219 -5.79 -7.01 -7.99
CA ARG A 219 -6.58 -6.54 -9.13
C ARG A 219 -7.09 -5.12 -8.91
N ASP A 220 -7.56 -4.85 -7.70
CA ASP A 220 -8.03 -3.52 -7.30
C ASP A 220 -6.90 -2.48 -7.37
N LEU A 221 -5.66 -2.83 -6.99
CA LEU A 221 -4.50 -1.95 -7.11
C LEU A 221 -4.31 -1.40 -8.53
N THR A 222 -4.33 -2.28 -9.54
CA THR A 222 -4.06 -1.87 -10.94
C THR A 222 -5.29 -1.29 -11.63
N SER A 223 -6.48 -1.56 -11.09
CA SER A 223 -7.73 -1.03 -11.61
C SER A 223 -7.84 0.50 -11.59
N ALA A 224 -7.04 1.18 -10.75
CA ALA A 224 -7.02 2.64 -10.68
C ALA A 224 -6.49 3.32 -11.95
N PHE A 225 -5.66 2.61 -12.72
CA PHE A 225 -5.06 3.07 -13.98
C PHE A 225 -5.34 2.10 -15.14
N GLY A 226 -6.42 1.32 -15.02
CA GLY A 226 -7.05 0.63 -16.16
C GLY A 226 -6.33 -0.61 -16.70
N ILE A 227 -5.42 -1.23 -15.95
CA ILE A 227 -4.75 -2.47 -16.37
C ILE A 227 -5.00 -3.63 -15.40
N GLU A 228 -4.80 -4.84 -15.89
CA GLU A 228 -4.78 -6.06 -15.08
C GLU A 228 -3.44 -6.77 -15.27
N LEU A 229 -2.79 -7.12 -14.16
CA LEU A 229 -1.51 -7.80 -14.16
C LEU A 229 -1.69 -9.24 -13.69
N ALA A 230 -1.04 -10.17 -14.39
CA ALA A 230 -1.01 -11.57 -14.02
C ALA A 230 0.00 -11.84 -12.90
N PHE A 231 -0.23 -12.94 -12.18
CA PHE A 231 0.77 -13.50 -11.27
C PHE A 231 1.69 -14.44 -12.04
N HIS A 232 2.97 -14.39 -11.70
CA HIS A 232 4.01 -15.20 -12.34
C HIS A 232 4.77 -16.01 -11.29
N GLN A 233 5.07 -17.28 -11.60
CA GLN A 233 5.84 -18.14 -10.71
C GLN A 233 7.33 -17.83 -10.79
N SER A 234 7.89 -17.72 -12.00
CA SER A 234 9.33 -17.55 -12.21
C SER A 234 9.73 -16.16 -12.67
N PHE A 235 10.99 -15.79 -12.41
CA PHE A 235 11.59 -14.54 -12.89
C PHE A 235 11.53 -14.42 -14.42
N LEU A 236 11.83 -15.48 -15.16
CA LEU A 236 11.78 -15.45 -16.63
C LEU A 236 10.40 -15.02 -17.14
N ALA A 237 9.35 -15.72 -16.72
CA ALA A 237 7.99 -15.42 -17.16
C ALA A 237 7.53 -14.01 -16.74
N ALA A 238 7.92 -13.60 -15.53
CA ALA A 238 7.63 -12.28 -14.97
C ALA A 238 8.29 -11.14 -15.75
N SER A 239 9.59 -11.26 -16.05
CA SER A 239 10.34 -10.21 -16.76
C SER A 239 9.83 -10.03 -18.19
N GLU A 240 9.57 -11.11 -18.91
CA GLU A 240 8.95 -11.04 -20.24
C GLU A 240 7.55 -10.43 -20.20
N ALA A 241 6.77 -10.69 -19.15
CA ALA A 241 5.43 -10.10 -19.01
C ALA A 241 5.48 -8.60 -18.69
N TYR A 242 6.45 -8.16 -17.89
CA TYR A 242 6.67 -6.74 -17.64
C TYR A 242 7.03 -6.00 -18.93
N ASP A 243 7.93 -6.54 -19.74
CA ASP A 243 8.36 -5.92 -21.00
C ASP A 243 7.20 -5.78 -22.00
N ARG A 244 6.25 -6.72 -22.00
CA ARG A 244 5.04 -6.64 -22.83
C ARG A 244 4.01 -5.65 -22.30
N SER A 245 3.75 -5.64 -20.99
CA SER A 245 2.65 -4.89 -20.38
C SER A 245 3.01 -3.45 -20.03
N ARG A 246 4.28 -3.18 -19.70
CA ARG A 246 4.82 -1.86 -19.32
C ARG A 246 3.88 -1.08 -18.39
N PRO A 247 3.55 -1.64 -17.20
CA PRO A 247 2.62 -1.01 -16.27
C PRO A 247 3.09 0.37 -15.79
N ASP A 248 4.40 0.61 -15.84
CA ASP A 248 5.01 1.91 -15.59
C ASP A 248 4.50 3.01 -16.52
N LYS A 249 4.20 2.70 -17.79
CA LYS A 249 3.67 3.67 -18.74
C LYS A 249 2.23 4.06 -18.42
N ALA A 250 1.39 3.08 -18.12
CA ALA A 250 -0.01 3.34 -17.73
C ALA A 250 -0.07 4.15 -16.42
N PHE A 251 0.80 3.83 -15.47
CA PHE A 251 0.90 4.58 -14.21
C PHE A 251 1.41 6.01 -14.40
N ALA A 252 2.34 6.24 -15.33
CA ALA A 252 2.88 7.59 -15.59
C ALA A 252 1.81 8.61 -16.06
N GLU A 253 0.69 8.14 -16.59
CA GLU A 253 -0.45 8.97 -17.01
C GLU A 253 -1.41 9.30 -15.85
N MET A 254 -1.24 8.69 -14.68
CA MET A 254 -2.13 8.85 -13.54
C MET A 254 -1.90 10.18 -12.82
N ASP A 255 -2.94 11.02 -12.73
CA ASP A 255 -2.93 12.22 -11.89
C ASP A 255 -3.02 11.84 -10.40
N LEU A 256 -1.96 12.13 -9.65
CA LEU A 256 -1.89 11.83 -8.22
C LEU A 256 -2.35 12.99 -7.31
N ASP A 257 -2.60 14.17 -7.87
CA ASP A 257 -3.04 15.34 -7.10
C ASP A 257 -4.38 15.17 -6.39
N PRO A 258 -5.38 14.46 -6.95
CA PRO A 258 -6.61 14.14 -6.23
C PRO A 258 -6.35 13.45 -4.88
N LEU A 259 -5.29 12.63 -4.77
CA LEU A 259 -4.97 11.89 -3.55
C LEU A 259 -4.44 12.82 -2.45
N LEU A 260 -3.67 13.85 -2.83
CA LEU A 260 -3.14 14.86 -1.91
C LEU A 260 -4.22 15.87 -1.48
N ARG A 261 -5.10 16.28 -2.40
CA ARG A 261 -6.19 17.24 -2.10
C ARG A 261 -7.08 16.76 -0.95
N VAL A 262 -7.32 15.45 -0.88
CA VAL A 262 -8.17 14.81 0.12
C VAL A 262 -7.39 14.29 1.33
N ALA A 263 -6.13 14.69 1.53
CA ALA A 263 -5.35 14.25 2.68
C ALA A 263 -6.02 14.57 4.03
N PRO A 264 -5.93 13.67 5.02
CA PRO A 264 -6.56 13.86 6.33
C PRO A 264 -5.84 14.88 7.25
N TYR A 265 -4.66 15.34 6.84
CA TYR A 265 -3.82 16.32 7.54
C TYR A 265 -3.41 17.45 6.58
N ALA A 266 -2.84 18.52 7.11
CA ALA A 266 -2.11 19.48 6.29
C ALA A 266 -0.85 18.81 5.72
N LEU A 267 -0.43 19.24 4.52
CA LEU A 267 0.78 18.75 3.86
C LEU A 267 1.94 19.64 4.27
N ARG A 268 3.11 19.04 4.56
CA ARG A 268 4.33 19.80 4.84
C ARG A 268 4.74 20.65 3.64
N SER A 269 5.33 21.81 3.91
CA SER A 269 5.93 22.68 2.90
C SER A 269 6.74 21.88 1.87
N GLY A 270 6.49 22.14 0.59
CA GLY A 270 7.10 21.41 -0.55
C GLY A 270 6.24 20.27 -1.13
N HIS A 271 5.12 19.91 -0.51
CA HIS A 271 4.22 18.84 -0.99
C HIS A 271 2.88 19.38 -1.47
N SER A 272 2.85 20.52 -2.16
CA SER A 272 1.61 21.13 -2.66
C SER A 272 1.08 20.40 -3.90
N VAL A 273 -0.23 20.50 -4.08
CA VAL A 273 -0.92 20.19 -5.35
C VAL A 273 -0.48 21.23 -6.38
N ALA A 274 -0.27 20.82 -7.63
CA ALA A 274 0.13 21.73 -8.71
C ALA A 274 -1.04 22.63 -9.15
#